data_AF-A0A961VL14-F1
#
_entry.id   AF-A0A961VL14-F1
#
_cell.length_a   1.000
_cell.length_b   1.000
_cell.length_c   1.000
_cell.angle_alpha   90.00
_cell.angle_beta   90.00
_cell.angle_gamma   90.00
#
_symmetry.space_group_name_H-M   'P 1'
#
loop_
_entity.id
_entity.type
_entity.pdbx_description
1 polymer ?
#
loop_
_entity_poly.entity_id
_entity_poly.type
_entity_poly.pdbx_seq_one_letter_code
_entity_poly.pdbx_strand_id
1 'polypeptide(L)'
;MGWRGCDAGVGLCDGRHIGAACGLAAYPGGVSGAENLGVPALTNPFGALLAVLTILEVKHFICDYPLQTRYQLKNKGTYGHPGGILHSGIQAAGTLFAFVAVTPTFLLGAGIVVVEFLVHYHTDWAKANFIRHAGYEVADARFWWAIGADQLIHQLTYVVIAGVLVGMTIGTG
;
A
#
# COMPACT_ATOMS: atom_id res chain seq x y z
N MET A 1 -44.85 47.19 5.56
CA MET A 1 -44.37 48.43 4.91
C MET A 1 -42.85 48.41 5.00
N GLY A 2 -42.02 48.22 3.97
CA GLY A 2 -42.16 48.29 2.51
C GLY A 2 -41.16 49.30 1.96
N TRP A 3 -40.11 48.87 1.25
CA TRP A 3 -39.26 49.66 0.32
C TRP A 3 -38.68 48.70 -0.75
N ARG A 4 -39.18 48.75 -2.01
CA ARG A 4 -38.58 49.28 -3.27
C ARG A 4 -37.28 48.54 -3.72
N GLY A 5 -37.04 48.06 -4.96
CA GLY A 5 -37.63 48.25 -6.30
C GLY A 5 -36.57 48.81 -7.28
N CYS A 6 -36.36 48.15 -8.45
CA CYS A 6 -35.57 48.52 -9.66
C CYS A 6 -34.03 48.23 -9.64
N ASP A 7 -33.35 47.74 -10.69
CA ASP A 7 -33.69 47.46 -12.10
C ASP A 7 -32.74 46.43 -12.74
N ALA A 8 -33.25 45.79 -13.80
CA ALA A 8 -32.55 44.89 -14.70
C ALA A 8 -31.61 45.66 -15.64
N GLY A 9 -30.32 45.36 -15.59
CA GLY A 9 -29.31 45.79 -16.57
C GLY A 9 -28.87 44.62 -17.44
N VAL A 10 -29.42 44.55 -18.64
CA VAL A 10 -29.06 43.59 -19.69
C VAL A 10 -27.75 44.07 -20.34
N GLY A 11 -26.63 43.46 -19.99
CA GLY A 11 -25.36 43.61 -20.70
C GLY A 11 -25.16 42.42 -21.65
N LEU A 12 -25.48 42.62 -22.92
CA LEU A 12 -25.14 41.69 -24.00
C LEU A 12 -23.62 41.51 -24.11
N CYS A 13 -23.13 40.28 -24.03
CA CYS A 13 -21.82 39.91 -24.58
C CYS A 13 -22.04 39.35 -26.00
N ASP A 14 -21.62 40.12 -27.00
CA ASP A 14 -21.59 39.77 -28.42
C ASP A 14 -20.67 38.56 -28.64
N GLY A 15 -21.21 37.54 -29.30
CA GLY A 15 -20.47 36.37 -29.75
C GLY A 15 -19.61 36.71 -30.96
N ARG A 16 -18.35 37.05 -30.72
CA ARG A 16 -17.28 36.99 -31.72
C ARG A 16 -15.93 36.86 -31.01
N HIS A 17 -15.10 35.96 -31.55
CA HIS A 17 -13.76 35.55 -31.08
C HIS A 17 -13.72 34.41 -30.06
N ILE A 18 -13.94 33.20 -30.59
CA ILE A 18 -13.46 31.95 -30.00
C ILE A 18 -11.94 31.96 -30.15
N GLY A 19 -11.20 32.00 -29.04
CA GLY A 19 -9.75 31.81 -29.06
C GLY A 19 -8.98 32.63 -28.04
N ALA A 20 -9.01 32.23 -26.77
CA ALA A 20 -7.89 32.39 -25.86
C ALA A 20 -8.17 31.52 -24.62
N ALA A 21 -7.54 30.36 -24.58
CA ALA A 21 -7.49 29.50 -23.40
C ALA A 21 -6.88 30.28 -22.23
N CYS A 22 -7.59 30.32 -21.11
CA CYS A 22 -7.04 30.68 -19.81
C CYS A 22 -5.89 29.71 -19.50
N GLY A 23 -4.67 30.26 -19.39
CA GLY A 23 -3.43 29.49 -19.38
C GLY A 23 -3.31 28.54 -18.20
N LEU A 24 -3.28 27.24 -18.49
CA LEU A 24 -2.46 26.32 -17.71
C LEU A 24 -1.00 26.74 -17.91
N ALA A 25 -0.34 27.11 -16.82
CA ALA A 25 1.12 27.19 -16.80
C ALA A 25 1.69 25.81 -17.12
N ALA A 26 2.21 25.67 -18.34
CA ALA A 26 3.02 24.53 -18.76
C ALA A 26 4.31 24.52 -17.94
N TYR A 27 4.55 23.43 -17.20
CA TYR A 27 5.86 23.14 -16.61
C TYR A 27 6.88 22.92 -17.75
N PRO A 28 7.97 23.70 -17.85
CA PRO A 28 9.01 23.46 -18.82
C PRO A 28 10.04 22.51 -18.20
N GLY A 29 10.10 21.27 -18.70
CA GLY A 29 11.07 20.30 -18.18
C GLY A 29 10.93 18.90 -18.76
N GLY A 30 10.90 18.79 -20.09
CA GLY A 30 11.07 17.50 -20.75
C GLY A 30 12.50 17.01 -20.58
N VAL A 31 12.69 15.94 -19.82
CA VAL A 31 13.89 15.10 -19.89
C VAL A 31 13.59 13.90 -20.77
N SER A 32 13.81 14.10 -22.08
CA SER A 32 13.95 13.02 -23.05
C SER A 32 15.16 12.15 -22.67
N GLY A 33 14.95 10.91 -22.24
CA GLY A 33 16.08 9.97 -22.15
C GLY A 33 16.00 8.75 -21.24
N ALA A 34 14.87 8.42 -20.60
CA ALA A 34 14.79 7.24 -19.71
C ALA A 34 13.59 6.32 -20.00
N GLU A 35 13.00 6.40 -21.20
CA GLU A 35 11.77 5.66 -21.55
C GLU A 35 12.01 4.20 -21.98
N ASN A 36 13.26 3.72 -22.03
CA ASN A 36 13.59 2.46 -22.71
C ASN A 36 13.91 1.27 -21.80
N LEU A 37 13.29 1.21 -20.62
CA LEU A 37 13.10 -0.04 -19.88
C LEU A 37 11.62 -0.25 -19.49
N GLY A 38 10.69 0.03 -20.40
CA GLY A 38 9.42 -0.67 -20.58
C GLY A 38 8.41 -0.80 -19.41
N VAL A 39 8.67 -0.22 -18.24
CA VAL A 39 7.74 -0.17 -17.12
C VAL A 39 7.57 1.30 -16.75
N PRO A 40 6.42 1.93 -17.02
CA PRO A 40 6.20 3.29 -16.57
C PRO A 40 6.18 3.27 -15.04
N ALA A 41 7.22 3.81 -14.40
CA ALA A 41 7.11 4.22 -13.01
C ALA A 41 5.87 5.10 -12.92
N LEU A 42 4.90 4.72 -12.10
CA LEU A 42 3.60 5.35 -12.14
C LEU A 42 3.75 6.79 -11.64
N THR A 43 3.74 7.77 -12.54
CA THR A 43 4.01 9.17 -12.23
C THR A 43 2.90 9.84 -11.42
N ASN A 44 1.72 9.20 -11.33
CA ASN A 44 0.62 9.64 -10.48
C ASN A 44 0.73 9.01 -9.08
N PRO A 45 0.93 9.78 -8.00
CA PRO A 45 1.08 9.25 -6.65
C PRO A 45 -0.15 8.47 -6.15
N PHE A 46 -1.36 8.88 -6.55
CA PHE A 46 -2.58 8.14 -6.21
C PHE A 46 -2.58 6.76 -6.86
N GLY A 47 -2.24 6.68 -8.14
CA GLY A 47 -2.15 5.39 -8.82
C GLY A 47 -1.02 4.53 -8.25
N ALA A 48 0.13 5.13 -7.89
CA ALA A 48 1.26 4.41 -7.31
C ALA A 48 0.87 3.79 -5.97
N LEU A 49 0.14 4.53 -5.13
CA LEU A 49 -0.40 4.05 -3.87
C LEU A 49 -1.33 2.85 -4.07
N LEU A 50 -2.28 2.95 -5.00
CA LEU A 50 -3.19 1.86 -5.33
C LEU A 50 -2.45 0.63 -5.85
N ALA A 51 -1.44 0.81 -6.70
CA ALA A 51 -0.65 -0.28 -7.25
C ALA A 51 0.17 -0.99 -6.16
N VAL A 52 0.88 -0.24 -5.32
CA VAL A 52 1.65 -0.80 -4.20
C VAL A 52 0.75 -1.56 -3.24
N LEU A 53 -0.37 -0.97 -2.80
CA LEU A 53 -1.33 -1.65 -1.92
C LEU A 53 -1.86 -2.93 -2.57
N THR A 54 -2.29 -2.87 -3.83
CA THR A 54 -2.82 -4.05 -4.52
C THR A 54 -1.79 -5.18 -4.57
N ILE A 55 -0.53 -4.87 -4.90
CA ILE A 55 0.55 -5.86 -4.93
C ILE A 55 0.78 -6.45 -3.53
N LEU A 56 0.82 -5.63 -2.49
CA LEU A 56 1.05 -6.06 -1.10
C LEU A 56 -0.10 -6.91 -0.55
N GLU A 57 -1.35 -6.60 -0.90
CA GLU A 57 -2.53 -7.38 -0.52
C GLU A 57 -2.55 -8.74 -1.24
N VAL A 58 -2.31 -8.74 -2.56
CA VAL A 58 -2.29 -9.98 -3.36
C VAL A 58 -1.12 -10.88 -2.94
N LYS A 59 0.09 -10.32 -2.74
CA LYS A 59 1.23 -11.12 -2.27
C LYS A 59 0.96 -11.69 -0.89
N HIS A 60 0.35 -10.91 0.00
CA HIS A 60 0.03 -11.38 1.34
C HIS A 60 -0.91 -12.58 1.30
N PHE A 61 -2.00 -12.47 0.54
CA PHE A 61 -2.92 -13.58 0.33
C PHE A 61 -2.21 -14.82 -0.21
N ILE A 62 -1.41 -14.67 -1.29
CA ILE A 62 -0.68 -15.79 -1.89
C ILE A 62 0.27 -16.46 -0.89
N CYS A 63 0.99 -15.67 -0.10
CA CYS A 63 2.00 -16.16 0.84
C CYS A 63 1.40 -16.79 2.10
N ASP A 64 0.31 -16.24 2.63
CA ASP A 64 -0.37 -16.75 3.83
C ASP A 64 -1.27 -17.95 3.56
N TYR A 65 -1.81 -18.08 2.34
CA TYR A 65 -2.79 -19.12 2.02
C TYR A 65 -2.26 -20.15 1.00
N PRO A 66 -2.18 -19.88 -0.32
CA PRO A 66 -1.64 -20.85 -1.29
C PRO A 66 -0.24 -21.39 -1.00
N LEU A 67 0.72 -20.54 -0.63
CA LEU A 67 2.12 -20.94 -0.45
C LEU A 67 2.45 -21.43 0.97
N GLN A 68 1.54 -21.22 1.93
CA GLN A 68 1.79 -21.59 3.31
C GLN A 68 1.67 -23.12 3.49
N THR A 69 2.80 -23.75 3.79
CA THR A 69 2.92 -25.19 3.97
C THR A 69 2.47 -25.64 5.36
N ARG A 70 2.14 -26.94 5.48
CA ARG A 70 1.88 -27.58 6.79
C ARG A 70 3.05 -27.45 7.76
N TYR A 71 4.29 -27.43 7.25
CA TYR A 71 5.50 -27.22 8.07
C TYR A 71 5.51 -25.84 8.71
N GLN A 72 5.14 -24.79 7.98
CA GLN A 72 5.07 -23.43 8.51
C GLN A 72 3.91 -23.30 9.51
N LEU A 73 2.72 -23.76 9.15
CA LEU A 73 1.52 -23.71 10.00
C LEU A 73 1.74 -24.31 11.39
N LYS A 74 2.34 -25.51 11.45
CA LYS A 74 2.56 -26.22 12.71
C LYS A 74 3.59 -25.54 13.61
N ASN A 75 4.54 -24.81 13.03
CA ASN A 75 5.74 -24.40 13.76
C ASN A 75 5.90 -22.89 13.95
N LYS A 76 5.15 -22.05 13.24
CA LYS A 76 5.25 -20.57 13.33
C LYS A 76 4.95 -20.00 14.71
N GLY A 77 4.26 -20.77 15.55
CA GLY A 77 4.02 -20.43 16.95
C GLY A 77 5.20 -20.70 17.90
N THR A 78 6.30 -21.32 17.44
CA THR A 78 7.50 -21.56 18.26
C THR A 78 8.55 -20.50 17.93
N TYR A 79 8.96 -19.73 18.94
CA TYR A 79 9.90 -18.64 18.72
C TYR A 79 11.26 -19.17 18.22
N GLY A 80 11.82 -18.55 17.19
CA GLY A 80 13.07 -18.91 16.52
C GLY A 80 12.94 -20.10 15.57
N HIS A 81 11.77 -20.73 15.44
CA HIS A 81 11.68 -21.95 14.65
C HIS A 81 11.79 -21.66 13.14
N PRO A 82 12.55 -22.47 12.37
CA PRO A 82 12.78 -22.24 10.94
C PRO A 82 11.49 -22.14 10.11
N GLY A 83 10.44 -22.89 10.48
CA GLY A 83 9.11 -22.76 9.85
C GLY A 83 8.48 -21.36 9.98
N GLY A 84 8.61 -20.69 11.13
CA GLY A 84 8.13 -19.31 11.28
C GLY A 84 8.99 -18.33 10.49
N ILE A 85 10.32 -18.48 10.60
CA ILE A 85 11.30 -17.67 9.86
C ILE A 85 11.11 -17.81 8.34
N LEU A 86 10.92 -19.02 7.84
CA LEU A 86 10.71 -19.28 6.41
C LEU A 86 9.43 -18.62 5.92
N HIS A 87 8.34 -18.68 6.69
CA HIS A 87 7.09 -18.04 6.31
C HIS A 87 7.21 -16.52 6.21
N SER A 88 7.77 -15.88 7.24
CA SER A 88 8.03 -14.44 7.22
C SER A 88 9.05 -14.05 6.14
N GLY A 89 10.03 -14.91 5.85
CA GLY A 89 10.99 -14.70 4.76
C GLY A 89 10.34 -14.70 3.38
N ILE A 90 9.35 -15.58 3.15
CA ILE A 90 8.58 -15.59 1.90
C ILE A 90 7.76 -14.31 1.76
N GLN A 91 7.16 -13.82 2.85
CA GLN A 91 6.43 -12.56 2.85
C GLN A 91 7.34 -11.37 2.51
N ALA A 92 8.51 -11.32 3.15
CA ALA A 92 9.53 -10.29 2.92
C ALA A 92 10.06 -10.30 1.49
N ALA A 93 10.30 -11.48 0.93
CA ALA A 93 10.66 -11.63 -0.48
C ALA A 93 9.51 -11.17 -1.40
N GLY A 94 8.25 -11.48 -1.06
CA GLY A 94 7.07 -11.02 -1.79
C GLY A 94 6.93 -9.49 -1.80
N THR A 95 7.35 -8.81 -0.74
CA THR A 95 7.34 -7.33 -0.66
C THR A 95 8.23 -6.68 -1.73
N LEU A 96 9.26 -7.36 -2.23
CA LEU A 96 10.10 -6.86 -3.31
C LEU A 96 9.32 -6.58 -4.60
N PHE A 97 8.21 -7.29 -4.86
CA PHE A 97 7.38 -7.02 -6.04
C PHE A 97 6.73 -5.63 -6.02
N ALA A 98 6.49 -5.07 -4.83
CA ALA A 98 5.97 -3.71 -4.71
C ALA A 98 6.97 -2.66 -5.22
N PHE A 99 8.27 -2.97 -5.25
CA PHE A 99 9.31 -2.06 -5.71
C PHE A 99 9.33 -1.85 -7.24
N VAL A 100 8.60 -2.70 -7.97
CA VAL A 100 8.32 -2.50 -9.40
C VAL A 100 7.41 -1.31 -9.63
N ALA A 101 6.44 -1.07 -8.73
CA ALA A 101 5.55 0.08 -8.82
C ALA A 101 6.23 1.37 -8.36
N VAL A 102 7.04 1.30 -7.29
CA VAL A 102 7.81 2.42 -6.75
C VAL A 102 9.17 1.92 -6.28
N THR A 103 10.24 2.30 -6.97
CA THR A 103 11.59 1.86 -6.63
C THR A 103 12.19 2.71 -5.51
N PRO A 104 12.44 2.15 -4.30
CA PRO A 104 13.09 2.88 -3.21
C PRO A 104 14.61 2.96 -3.42
N THR A 105 15.27 3.82 -2.63
CA THR A 105 16.73 3.70 -2.45
C THR A 105 17.08 2.36 -1.81
N PHE A 106 18.32 1.89 -2.00
CA PHE A 106 18.75 0.60 -1.45
C PHE A 106 18.53 0.49 0.06
N LEU A 107 18.92 1.50 0.84
CA LEU A 107 18.77 1.49 2.30
C LEU A 107 17.30 1.47 2.73
N LEU A 108 16.45 2.24 2.06
CA LEU A 108 15.01 2.26 2.35
C LEU A 108 14.37 0.91 2.02
N GLY A 109 14.66 0.37 0.84
CA GLY A 109 14.15 -0.93 0.41
C GLY A 109 14.58 -2.06 1.34
N ALA A 110 15.86 -2.10 1.72
CA ALA A 110 16.37 -3.06 2.69
C ALA A 110 15.69 -2.90 4.06
N GLY A 111 15.51 -1.67 4.52
CA GLY A 111 14.80 -1.36 5.76
C GLY A 111 13.35 -1.87 5.75
N ILE A 112 12.61 -1.62 4.66
CA ILE A 112 11.23 -2.08 4.47
C ILE A 112 11.15 -3.62 4.56
N VAL A 113 12.02 -4.33 3.84
CA VAL A 113 12.02 -5.80 3.82
C VAL A 113 12.34 -6.39 5.20
N VAL A 114 13.31 -5.81 5.92
CA VAL A 114 13.67 -6.24 7.28
C VAL A 114 12.52 -5.97 8.26
N VAL A 115 11.92 -4.78 8.21
CA VAL A 115 10.79 -4.43 9.08
C VAL A 115 9.59 -5.32 8.79
N GLU A 116 9.27 -5.56 7.53
CA GLU A 116 8.16 -6.44 7.14
C GLU A 116 8.40 -7.87 7.64
N PHE A 117 9.61 -8.40 7.49
CA PHE A 117 9.97 -9.72 8.03
C PHE A 117 9.71 -9.78 9.54
N LEU A 118 10.19 -8.78 10.29
CA LEU A 118 10.08 -8.74 11.75
C LEU A 118 8.62 -8.60 12.19
N VAL A 119 7.87 -7.67 11.61
CA VAL A 119 6.47 -7.46 11.97
C VAL A 119 5.64 -8.69 11.62
N HIS A 120 5.81 -9.25 10.42
CA HIS A 120 5.07 -10.44 10.00
C HIS A 120 5.35 -11.61 10.95
N TYR A 121 6.63 -11.86 11.25
CA TYR A 121 7.06 -12.92 12.16
C TYR A 121 6.45 -12.78 13.56
N HIS A 122 6.52 -11.60 14.16
CA HIS A 122 6.04 -11.39 15.53
C HIS A 122 4.52 -11.44 15.61
N THR A 123 3.80 -10.91 14.63
CA THR A 123 2.34 -10.98 14.57
C THR A 123 1.88 -12.42 14.42
N ASP A 124 2.47 -13.20 13.52
CA ASP A 124 2.13 -14.60 13.32
C ASP A 124 2.40 -15.46 14.55
N TRP A 125 3.56 -15.23 15.17
CA TRP A 125 3.95 -15.87 16.42
C TRP A 125 2.97 -15.50 17.55
N ALA A 126 2.66 -14.21 17.71
CA ALA A 126 1.78 -13.72 18.77
C ALA A 126 0.36 -14.28 18.63
N LYS A 127 -0.22 -14.22 17.43
CA LYS A 127 -1.52 -14.84 17.11
C LYS A 127 -1.51 -16.33 17.46
N ALA A 128 -0.53 -17.09 16.97
CA ALA A 128 -0.46 -18.53 17.17
C ALA A 128 -0.32 -18.91 18.66
N ASN A 129 0.38 -18.08 19.44
CA ASN A 129 0.47 -18.27 20.88
C ASN A 129 -0.81 -17.87 21.59
N PHE A 130 -1.43 -16.74 21.23
CA PHE A 130 -2.70 -16.31 21.82
C PHE A 130 -3.79 -17.37 21.66
N ILE A 131 -4.00 -17.89 20.45
CA ILE A 131 -4.98 -18.96 20.17
C ILE A 131 -4.68 -20.21 21.00
N ARG A 132 -3.41 -20.63 21.05
CA ARG A 132 -2.99 -21.84 21.77
C ARG A 132 -3.14 -21.74 23.28
N HIS A 133 -2.72 -20.62 23.88
CA HIS A 133 -2.84 -20.41 25.32
C HIS A 133 -4.30 -20.27 25.76
N ALA A 134 -5.13 -19.66 24.92
CA ALA A 134 -6.56 -19.52 25.19
C ALA A 134 -7.39 -20.77 24.85
N GLY A 135 -6.80 -21.75 24.15
CA GLY A 135 -7.46 -22.99 23.74
C GLY A 135 -8.60 -22.78 22.74
N TYR A 136 -8.54 -21.74 21.91
CA TYR A 136 -9.61 -21.45 20.95
C TYR A 136 -9.59 -22.42 19.77
N GLU A 137 -10.76 -22.98 19.49
CA GLU A 137 -11.01 -23.83 18.34
C GLU A 137 -11.64 -23.04 17.20
N VAL A 138 -11.66 -23.61 16.00
CA VAL A 138 -12.27 -22.97 14.81
C VAL A 138 -13.77 -22.66 15.02
N ALA A 139 -14.44 -23.39 15.92
CA ALA A 139 -15.83 -23.15 16.29
C ALA A 139 -16.03 -21.89 17.17
N ASP A 140 -14.98 -21.38 17.82
CA ASP A 140 -15.05 -20.20 18.68
C ASP A 140 -15.01 -18.91 17.87
N ALA A 141 -15.92 -17.96 18.14
CA ALA A 141 -15.86 -16.62 17.54
C ALA A 141 -14.51 -15.91 17.79
N ARG A 142 -13.89 -16.16 18.94
CA ARG A 142 -12.62 -15.55 19.34
C ARG A 142 -11.43 -16.06 18.53
N PHE A 143 -11.50 -17.27 17.99
CA PHE A 143 -10.54 -17.76 17.01
C PHE A 143 -10.56 -16.84 15.78
N TRP A 144 -11.74 -16.55 15.26
CA TRP A 144 -11.92 -15.67 14.10
C TRP A 144 -11.54 -14.22 14.39
N TRP A 145 -11.73 -13.73 15.62
CA TRP A 145 -11.21 -12.41 16.01
C TRP A 145 -9.68 -12.37 15.99
N ALA A 146 -9.02 -13.44 16.47
CA ALA A 146 -7.56 -13.53 16.41
C ALA A 146 -7.05 -13.59 14.97
N ILE A 147 -7.73 -14.33 14.09
CA ILE A 147 -7.43 -14.33 12.65
C ILE A 147 -7.69 -12.94 12.03
N GLY A 148 -8.78 -12.27 12.38
CA GLY A 148 -9.09 -10.93 11.88
C GLY A 148 -8.07 -9.88 12.33
N ALA A 149 -7.64 -9.93 13.60
CA ALA A 149 -6.61 -9.04 14.14
C ALA A 149 -5.25 -9.26 13.47
N ASP A 150 -4.91 -10.52 13.19
CA ASP A 150 -3.73 -10.90 12.42
C ASP A 150 -3.72 -10.26 11.02
N GLN A 151 -4.81 -10.41 10.27
CA GLN A 151 -4.95 -9.78 8.95
C GLN A 151 -4.90 -8.25 9.04
N LEU A 152 -5.56 -7.65 10.05
CA LEU A 152 -5.56 -6.20 10.24
C LEU A 152 -4.15 -5.65 10.45
N ILE A 153 -3.33 -6.28 11.30
CA ILE A 153 -1.97 -5.81 11.59
C ILE A 153 -1.09 -5.89 10.32
N HIS A 154 -1.24 -6.95 9.54
CA HIS A 154 -0.53 -7.09 8.26
C HIS A 154 -0.95 -5.99 7.27
N GLN A 155 -2.25 -5.69 7.13
CA GLN A 155 -2.70 -4.64 6.22
C GLN A 155 -2.32 -3.24 6.69
N LEU A 156 -2.36 -2.96 7.99
CA LEU A 156 -1.85 -1.69 8.53
C LEU A 156 -0.35 -1.53 8.25
N THR A 157 0.42 -2.61 8.29
CA THR A 157 1.84 -2.60 7.90
C THR A 157 1.99 -2.22 6.43
N TYR A 158 1.14 -2.72 5.53
CA TYR A 158 1.17 -2.35 4.11
C TYR A 158 0.70 -0.93 3.83
N VAL A 159 -0.26 -0.40 4.59
CA VAL A 159 -0.62 1.02 4.53
C VAL A 159 0.59 1.89 4.87
N VAL A 160 1.36 1.53 5.91
CA VAL A 160 2.59 2.25 6.27
C VAL A 160 3.65 2.12 5.18
N ILE A 161 3.92 0.90 4.68
CA ILE A 161 4.91 0.67 3.61
C ILE A 161 4.55 1.48 2.35
N ALA A 162 3.29 1.43 1.92
CA ALA A 162 2.82 2.15 0.75
C ALA A 162 2.90 3.67 0.93
N GLY A 163 2.51 4.17 2.11
CA GLY A 163 2.65 5.58 2.48
C GLY A 163 4.10 6.06 2.49
N VAL A 164 5.03 5.25 3.00
CA VAL A 164 6.47 5.58 3.00
C VAL A 164 7.03 5.58 1.57
N LEU A 165 6.74 4.56 0.77
CA LEU A 165 7.23 4.46 -0.61
C LEU A 165 6.72 5.63 -1.47
N VAL A 166 5.43 5.93 -1.41
CA VAL A 166 4.82 6.98 -2.25
C VAL A 166 5.02 8.38 -1.67
N GLY A 167 4.99 8.54 -0.35
CA GLY A 167 5.19 9.84 0.29
C GLY A 167 6.58 10.42 0.01
N MET A 168 7.61 9.57 -0.04
CA MET A 168 8.96 9.99 -0.35
C MET A 168 9.15 10.44 -1.81
N THR A 169 8.37 9.91 -2.77
CA THR A 169 8.46 10.35 -4.17
C THR A 169 7.83 11.73 -4.41
N ILE A 170 6.94 12.18 -3.53
CA ILE A 170 6.31 13.50 -3.59
C ILE A 170 7.21 14.58 -2.97
N GLY A 171 7.98 14.25 -1.93
CA GLY A 171 8.80 15.21 -1.18
C GLY A 171 10.17 15.54 -1.78
N THR A 172 10.59 14.84 -2.85
CA THR A 172 11.88 15.05 -3.52
C THR A 172 11.76 15.74 -4.88
N GLY A 173 10.57 16.20 -5.25
CA GLY A 173 10.28 16.92 -6.50
C GLY A 173 10.34 18.43 -6.37
#